data_AF-A0A135UKS6-F1
#
_entry.id   AF-A0A135UKS6-F1
#
_cell.length_a   1.000
_cell.length_b   1.000
_cell.length_c   1.000
_cell.angle_alpha   90.00
_cell.angle_beta   90.00
_cell.angle_gamma   90.00
#
_symmetry.space_group_name_H-M   'P 1'
#
loop_
_entity.id
_entity.type
_entity.pdbx_description
1 polymer ?
#
loop_
_entity_poly.entity_id
_entity_poly.type
_entity_poly.pdbx_seq_one_letter_code
_entity_poly.pdbx_strand_id
1 'polypeptide(L)'
;MDHANKLAEARNKNGRNPDAPEIVGLLNALETAVLELYISALDHLTKDSKYESILVSFLTVLSVRAVGAWEGYGGLTPKLSAIMAISRLCIVKHAVDDQPAKAAQKIWQGQSQEEAEGNSPSHFVLVSEMTRRFMVGGGGGWETTPAQFIIRLRNFGMAIQNNKATHGSVRWDKSREEFF
;
A
#
# COMPACT_ATOMS: atom_id res chain seq x y z
N MET A 1 -14.05 2.70 13.62
CA MET A 1 -15.27 3.54 13.50
C MET A 1 -15.43 4.49 14.70
N ASP A 2 -15.19 4.03 15.94
CA ASP A 2 -15.34 4.85 17.15
C ASP A 2 -14.40 6.09 17.23
N HIS A 3 -13.12 5.93 16.83
CA HIS A 3 -12.15 7.04 16.84
C HIS A 3 -12.48 8.20 15.88
N ALA A 4 -13.11 7.91 14.74
CA ALA A 4 -13.46 8.94 13.74
C ALA A 4 -14.61 9.84 14.24
N ASN A 5 -15.59 9.27 14.93
CA ASN A 5 -16.68 10.03 15.56
C ASN A 5 -16.17 10.88 16.73
N LYS A 6 -15.31 10.31 17.58
CA LYS A 6 -14.66 11.05 18.68
C LYS A 6 -13.83 12.24 18.18
N LEU A 7 -13.15 12.08 17.04
CA LEU A 7 -12.37 13.14 16.42
C LEU A 7 -13.26 14.26 15.83
N ALA A 8 -14.42 13.90 15.26
CA ALA A 8 -15.40 14.87 14.79
C ALA A 8 -16.00 15.69 15.96
N GLU A 9 -16.30 15.04 17.08
CA GLU A 9 -16.81 15.69 18.29
C GLU A 9 -15.76 16.61 18.96
N ALA A 10 -14.52 16.12 19.10
CA ALA A 10 -13.41 16.91 19.67
C ALA A 10 -13.08 18.14 18.80
N ARG A 11 -13.13 17.99 17.47
CA ARG A 11 -12.93 19.11 16.53
C ARG A 11 -14.02 20.17 16.64
N ASN A 12 -15.25 19.77 16.90
CA ASN A 12 -16.40 20.68 17.08
C ASN A 12 -16.30 21.43 18.42
N LYS A 13 -15.84 20.77 19.49
CA LYS A 13 -15.62 21.39 20.81
C LYS A 13 -14.44 22.37 20.85
N ASN A 14 -13.31 22.04 20.23
CA ASN A 14 -12.08 22.82 20.32
C ASN A 14 -11.94 23.93 19.27
N GLY A 15 -13.06 24.40 18.68
CA GLY A 15 -13.06 25.54 17.77
C GLY A 15 -12.17 25.39 16.54
N ARG A 16 -11.89 24.14 16.09
CA ARG A 16 -10.98 23.82 14.99
C ARG A 16 -9.51 24.18 15.25
N ASN A 17 -9.04 24.25 16.51
CA ASN A 17 -7.59 24.30 16.79
C ASN A 17 -6.96 22.92 16.48
N PRO A 18 -6.12 22.79 15.44
CA PRO A 18 -5.54 21.50 15.04
C PRO A 18 -4.52 20.95 16.05
N ASP A 19 -3.95 21.80 16.91
CA ASP A 19 -2.85 21.46 17.80
C ASP A 19 -3.31 21.08 19.23
N ALA A 20 -4.63 20.95 19.43
CA ALA A 20 -5.14 20.50 20.73
C ALA A 20 -4.63 19.07 21.03
N PRO A 21 -4.10 18.80 22.22
CA PRO A 21 -3.46 17.51 22.54
C PRO A 21 -4.42 16.32 22.39
N GLU A 22 -5.71 16.54 22.64
CA GLU A 22 -6.78 15.55 22.42
C GLU A 22 -6.97 15.22 20.93
N ILE A 23 -6.90 16.21 20.04
CA ILE A 23 -7.03 16.02 18.59
C ILE A 23 -5.79 15.30 18.05
N VAL A 24 -4.60 15.67 18.50
CA VAL A 24 -3.34 15.01 18.12
C VAL A 24 -3.34 13.53 18.55
N GLY A 25 -3.78 13.24 19.78
CA GLY A 25 -3.90 11.87 20.27
C GLY A 25 -4.88 11.03 19.44
N LEU A 26 -6.04 11.58 19.08
CA LEU A 26 -7.03 10.91 18.25
C LEU A 26 -6.54 10.71 16.80
N LEU A 27 -5.81 11.68 16.24
CA LEU A 27 -5.20 11.55 14.91
C LEU A 27 -4.18 10.42 14.88
N ASN A 28 -3.30 10.33 15.88
CA ASN A 28 -2.32 9.25 15.98
C ASN A 28 -3.00 7.88 16.09
N ALA A 29 -4.03 7.76 16.94
CA ALA A 29 -4.79 6.51 17.08
C ALA A 29 -5.48 6.10 15.77
N LEU A 30 -6.02 7.07 15.03
CA LEU A 30 -6.61 6.83 13.72
C LEU A 30 -5.55 6.39 12.70
N GLU A 31 -4.39 7.03 12.69
CA GLU A 31 -3.28 6.68 11.80
C GLU A 31 -2.81 5.24 12.04
N THR A 32 -2.63 4.83 13.31
CA THR A 32 -2.30 3.45 13.68
C THR A 32 -3.37 2.48 13.22
N ALA A 33 -4.65 2.77 13.47
CA ALA A 33 -5.75 1.89 13.07
C ALA A 33 -5.86 1.74 11.53
N VAL A 34 -5.62 2.83 10.79
CA VAL A 34 -5.60 2.79 9.32
C VAL A 34 -4.39 1.99 8.81
N LEU A 35 -3.24 2.14 9.45
CA LEU A 35 -2.04 1.37 9.11
C LEU A 35 -2.26 -0.13 9.34
N GLU A 36 -2.81 -0.52 10.48
CA GLU A 36 -3.14 -1.92 10.80
C GLU A 36 -4.14 -2.52 9.81
N LEU A 37 -5.20 -1.77 9.48
CA LEU A 37 -6.16 -2.17 8.45
C LEU A 37 -5.45 -2.44 7.11
N TYR A 38 -4.54 -1.55 6.72
CA TYR A 38 -3.82 -1.67 5.46
C TYR A 38 -2.85 -2.86 5.44
N ILE A 39 -2.13 -3.10 6.54
CA ILE A 39 -1.29 -4.30 6.69
C ILE A 39 -2.13 -5.57 6.66
N SER A 40 -3.29 -5.59 7.31
CA SER A 40 -4.23 -6.72 7.26
C SER A 40 -4.73 -7.00 5.83
N ALA A 41 -4.98 -5.96 5.04
CA ALA A 41 -5.36 -6.10 3.64
C ALA A 41 -4.23 -6.69 2.77
N LEU A 42 -2.96 -6.43 3.12
CA LEU A 42 -1.79 -7.00 2.45
C LEU A 42 -1.51 -8.45 2.85
N ASP A 43 -1.79 -8.84 4.09
CA ASP A 43 -1.58 -10.18 4.63
C ASP A 43 -2.67 -11.20 4.24
N HIS A 44 -3.65 -10.78 3.44
CA HIS A 44 -4.74 -11.66 3.05
C HIS A 44 -4.27 -12.77 2.11
N LEU A 45 -4.45 -14.04 2.48
CA LEU A 45 -4.15 -15.19 1.63
C LEU A 45 -5.34 -15.47 0.70
N THR A 46 -5.12 -15.43 -0.61
CA THR A 46 -6.16 -15.79 -1.59
C THR A 46 -6.18 -17.31 -1.80
N LYS A 47 -6.81 -18.04 -0.88
CA LYS A 47 -6.87 -19.50 -0.91
C LYS A 47 -7.78 -20.04 -2.02
N ASP A 48 -9.05 -19.65 -1.99
CA ASP A 48 -10.08 -20.22 -2.87
C ASP A 48 -10.51 -19.27 -4.00
N SER A 49 -10.49 -17.95 -3.76
CA SER A 49 -10.81 -16.94 -4.78
C SER A 49 -9.92 -15.70 -4.65
N LYS A 50 -9.34 -15.27 -5.77
CA LYS A 50 -8.54 -14.03 -5.84
C LYS A 50 -9.33 -12.79 -5.46
N TYR A 51 -10.66 -12.82 -5.61
CA TYR A 51 -11.54 -11.69 -5.35
C TYR A 51 -11.97 -11.55 -3.88
N GLU A 52 -11.64 -12.54 -3.03
CA GLU A 52 -11.83 -12.40 -1.58
C GLU A 52 -10.85 -11.39 -0.97
N SER A 53 -9.74 -11.13 -1.66
CA SER A 53 -8.87 -10.02 -1.29
C SER A 53 -9.56 -8.69 -1.56
N ILE A 54 -9.79 -7.94 -0.47
CA ILE A 54 -10.25 -6.54 -0.49
C ILE A 54 -9.40 -5.71 -1.46
N LEU A 55 -8.09 -5.96 -1.47
CA LEU A 55 -7.15 -5.21 -2.30
C LEU A 55 -7.32 -5.54 -3.79
N VAL A 56 -7.53 -6.82 -4.15
CA VAL A 56 -7.83 -7.22 -5.54
C VAL A 56 -9.18 -6.66 -5.99
N SER A 57 -10.20 -6.71 -5.13
CA SER A 57 -11.53 -6.14 -5.40
C SER A 57 -11.50 -4.61 -5.53
N PHE A 58 -10.67 -3.93 -4.74
CA PHE A 58 -10.45 -2.49 -4.90
C PHE A 58 -9.77 -2.16 -6.25
N LEU A 59 -8.80 -2.98 -6.68
CA LEU A 59 -8.14 -2.82 -7.96
C LEU A 59 -9.06 -3.01 -9.16
N THR A 60 -10.02 -3.94 -9.07
CA THR A 60 -11.00 -4.13 -10.15
C THR A 60 -11.89 -2.90 -10.32
N VAL A 61 -12.31 -2.28 -9.21
CA VAL A 61 -13.05 -1.00 -9.23
C VAL A 61 -12.20 0.13 -9.81
N LEU A 62 -10.92 0.25 -9.42
CA LEU A 62 -10.00 1.24 -9.98
C LEU A 62 -9.71 1.07 -11.48
N SER A 63 -10.01 -0.11 -12.01
CA SER A 63 -9.84 -0.43 -13.43
C SER A 63 -11.01 0.06 -14.31
N VAL A 64 -12.03 0.70 -13.72
CA VAL A 64 -13.19 1.26 -14.44
C VAL A 64 -13.08 2.79 -14.50
N ARG A 65 -13.18 3.38 -15.70
CA ARG A 65 -13.25 4.83 -15.93
C ARG A 65 -14.68 5.34 -15.71
N ALA A 66 -14.82 6.64 -15.43
CA ALA A 66 -16.11 7.30 -15.18
C ALA A 66 -17.16 7.14 -16.30
N VAL A 67 -16.75 6.86 -17.54
CA VAL A 67 -17.64 6.66 -18.70
C VAL A 67 -18.00 5.17 -18.90
N GLY A 68 -17.71 4.31 -17.92
CA GLY A 68 -17.98 2.86 -17.98
C GLY A 68 -17.00 2.06 -18.84
N ALA A 69 -15.95 2.69 -19.36
CA ALA A 69 -14.89 2.02 -20.10
C ALA A 69 -13.80 1.47 -19.17
N TRP A 70 -13.17 0.36 -19.54
CA TRP A 70 -11.98 -0.12 -18.82
C TRP A 70 -10.81 0.86 -18.94
N GLU A 71 -10.06 1.01 -17.86
CA GLU A 71 -8.82 1.77 -17.82
C GLU A 71 -7.80 1.12 -18.76
N GLY A 72 -7.13 1.95 -19.57
CA GLY A 72 -6.07 1.45 -20.44
C GLY A 72 -4.83 1.06 -19.62
N TYR A 73 -4.02 0.14 -20.14
CA TYR A 73 -2.78 -0.27 -19.47
C TYR A 73 -1.88 0.93 -19.10
N GLY A 74 -1.82 1.97 -19.95
CA GLY A 74 -1.04 3.18 -19.70
C GLY A 74 -1.46 3.95 -18.43
N GLY A 75 -2.75 3.91 -18.08
CA GLY A 75 -3.28 4.55 -16.86
C GLY A 75 -3.28 3.62 -15.64
N LEU A 76 -3.44 2.31 -15.85
CA LEU A 76 -3.52 1.32 -14.78
C LEU A 76 -2.14 0.96 -14.19
N THR A 77 -1.11 0.77 -15.02
CA THR A 77 0.23 0.37 -14.58
C THR A 77 0.88 1.35 -13.58
N PRO A 78 0.77 2.69 -13.76
CA PRO A 78 1.25 3.65 -12.76
C PRO A 78 0.52 3.52 -11.42
N LYS A 79 -0.82 3.34 -11.43
CA LYS A 79 -1.62 3.14 -10.20
C LYS A 79 -1.18 1.90 -9.44
N LEU A 80 -0.98 0.78 -10.14
CA LEU A 80 -0.45 -0.47 -9.56
C LEU A 80 0.94 -0.26 -8.94
N SER A 81 1.81 0.51 -9.61
CA SER A 81 3.15 0.81 -9.10
C SER A 81 3.11 1.70 -7.86
N ALA A 82 2.22 2.70 -7.83
CA ALA A 82 2.01 3.57 -6.69
C ALA A 82 1.51 2.78 -5.47
N ILE A 83 0.55 1.86 -5.67
CA ILE A 83 0.07 0.97 -4.60
C ILE A 83 1.24 0.18 -4.01
N MET A 84 2.08 -0.44 -4.84
CA MET A 84 3.26 -1.19 -4.36
C MET A 84 4.26 -0.33 -3.60
N ALA A 85 4.46 0.93 -4.02
CA ALA A 85 5.36 1.87 -3.34
C ALA A 85 4.81 2.27 -1.96
N ILE A 86 3.51 2.60 -1.89
CA ILE A 86 2.81 2.90 -0.64
C ILE A 86 2.85 1.68 0.29
N SER A 87 2.66 0.46 -0.24
CA SER A 87 2.74 -0.76 0.55
C SER A 87 4.07 -0.94 1.25
N ARG A 88 5.19 -0.69 0.55
CA ARG A 88 6.53 -0.75 1.15
C ARG A 88 6.68 0.28 2.26
N LEU A 89 6.19 1.51 2.05
CA LEU A 89 6.25 2.56 3.06
C LEU A 89 5.44 2.19 4.31
N CYS A 90 4.23 1.64 4.14
CA CYS A 90 3.40 1.17 5.25
C CYS A 90 4.08 0.03 6.02
N ILE A 91 4.75 -0.92 5.35
CA ILE A 91 5.51 -1.99 6.01
C ILE A 91 6.65 -1.41 6.86
N VAL A 92 7.37 -0.41 6.34
CA VAL A 92 8.46 0.25 7.08
C VAL A 92 7.91 1.00 8.28
N LYS A 93 6.84 1.80 8.09
CA LYS A 93 6.19 2.53 9.19
C LYS A 93 5.73 1.56 10.27
N HIS A 94 5.06 0.47 9.89
CA HIS A 94 4.58 -0.54 10.82
C HIS A 94 5.73 -1.21 11.59
N ALA A 95 6.84 -1.56 10.93
CA ALA A 95 8.02 -2.10 11.61
C ALA A 95 8.61 -1.15 12.66
N VAL A 96 8.65 0.15 12.35
CA VAL A 96 9.20 1.16 13.25
C VAL A 96 8.26 1.41 14.44
N ASP A 97 6.95 1.45 14.19
CA ASP A 97 5.95 1.67 15.24
C ASP A 97 5.77 0.43 16.15
N ASP A 98 5.99 -0.78 15.63
CA ASP A 98 5.82 -2.06 16.34
C ASP A 98 7.02 -2.43 17.23
N GLN A 99 8.22 -1.95 16.91
CA GLN A 99 9.43 -2.19 17.73
C GLN A 99 9.29 -1.69 19.20
N PRO A 100 8.88 -0.44 19.48
CA PRO A 100 8.69 0.02 20.85
C PRO A 100 7.53 -0.68 21.56
N ALA A 101 6.48 -1.07 20.83
CA ALA A 101 5.36 -1.82 21.40
C ALA A 101 5.79 -3.23 21.85
N LYS A 102 6.58 -3.94 21.02
CA LYS A 102 7.14 -5.25 21.35
C LYS A 102 8.18 -5.19 22.47
N ALA A 103 9.01 -4.14 22.50
CA ALA A 103 9.96 -3.91 23.59
C ALA A 103 9.23 -3.67 24.93
N ALA A 104 8.18 -2.82 24.93
CA ALA A 104 7.36 -2.57 26.11
C ALA A 104 6.65 -3.85 26.60
N GLN A 105 6.17 -4.69 25.68
CA GLN A 105 5.57 -5.98 26.02
C GLN A 105 6.57 -6.94 26.69
N LYS A 106 7.82 -6.98 26.22
CA LYS A 106 8.89 -7.80 26.83
C LYS A 106 9.30 -7.30 28.20
N ILE A 107 9.35 -5.98 28.40
CA ILE A 107 9.59 -5.36 29.71
C ILE A 107 8.46 -5.72 30.68
N TRP A 108 7.20 -5.69 30.23
CA TRP A 108 6.05 -6.10 31.04
C TRP A 108 6.06 -7.60 31.40
N GLN A 109 6.65 -8.44 30.54
CA GLN A 109 6.88 -9.86 30.79
C GLN A 109 8.07 -10.15 31.73
N GLY A 110 8.71 -9.11 32.27
CA GLY A 110 9.74 -9.23 33.31
C GLY A 110 11.18 -9.29 32.79
N GLN A 111 11.42 -8.97 31.51
CA GLN A 111 12.79 -8.82 30.99
C GLN A 111 13.38 -7.47 31.41
N SER A 112 14.69 -7.45 31.70
CA SER A 112 15.39 -6.20 31.96
C SER A 112 15.41 -5.32 30.69
N GLN A 113 15.51 -4.01 30.85
CA GLN A 113 15.47 -3.07 29.72
C GLN A 113 16.61 -3.36 28.71
N GLU A 114 17.81 -3.70 29.18
CA GLU A 114 18.95 -4.07 28.32
C GLU A 114 18.73 -5.39 27.56
N GLU A 115 18.10 -6.39 28.20
CA GLU A 115 17.75 -7.66 27.53
C GLU A 115 16.63 -7.46 26.51
N ALA A 116 15.63 -6.62 26.82
CA ALA A 116 14.53 -6.33 25.92
C ALA A 116 14.99 -5.55 24.68
N GLU A 117 15.91 -4.61 24.83
CA GLU A 117 16.52 -3.85 23.73
C GLU A 117 17.46 -4.75 22.90
N GLY A 118 18.31 -5.55 23.54
CA GLY A 118 19.24 -6.47 22.85
C GLY A 118 18.55 -7.65 22.13
N ASN A 119 17.42 -8.12 22.65
CA ASN A 119 16.66 -9.22 22.07
C ASN A 119 15.50 -8.75 21.17
N SER A 120 15.32 -7.44 21.00
CA SER A 120 14.33 -6.91 20.05
C SER A 120 14.85 -7.07 18.62
N PRO A 121 14.04 -7.65 17.71
CA PRO A 121 14.46 -7.81 16.32
C PRO A 121 14.75 -6.44 15.70
N SER A 122 15.90 -6.31 15.04
CA SER A 122 16.26 -5.10 14.30
C SER A 122 15.16 -4.73 13.30
N HIS A 123 14.96 -3.42 13.06
CA HIS A 123 14.08 -2.91 12.02
C HIS A 123 14.30 -3.61 10.67
N PHE A 124 15.55 -3.91 10.32
CA PHE A 124 15.88 -4.61 9.10
C PHE A 124 15.27 -6.03 9.04
N VAL A 125 15.29 -6.76 10.16
CA VAL A 125 14.73 -8.11 10.26
C VAL A 125 13.21 -8.06 10.16
N LEU A 126 12.56 -7.15 10.90
CA LEU A 126 11.11 -6.96 10.86
C LEU A 126 10.60 -6.60 9.45
N VAL A 127 11.25 -5.62 8.80
CA VAL A 127 10.90 -5.21 7.44
C VAL A 127 11.13 -6.35 6.44
N SER A 128 12.23 -7.09 6.58
CA SER A 128 12.56 -8.21 5.68
C SER A 128 11.54 -9.35 5.80
N GLU A 129 11.13 -9.68 7.03
CA GLU A 129 10.12 -10.71 7.29
C GLU A 129 8.77 -10.31 6.69
N MET A 130 8.29 -9.10 6.98
CA MET A 130 7.02 -8.60 6.43
C MET A 130 7.05 -8.46 4.91
N THR A 131 8.16 -8.00 4.34
CA THR A 131 8.32 -7.92 2.88
C THR A 131 8.26 -9.31 2.26
N ARG A 132 8.92 -10.31 2.86
CA ARG A 132 8.86 -11.69 2.39
C ARG A 132 7.44 -12.25 2.44
N ARG A 133 6.74 -12.01 3.55
CA ARG A 133 5.37 -12.48 3.78
C ARG A 133 4.36 -11.84 2.82
N PHE A 134 4.33 -10.51 2.76
CA PHE A 134 3.29 -9.78 2.04
C PHE A 134 3.62 -9.58 0.55
N MET A 135 4.87 -9.23 0.24
CA MET A 135 5.25 -8.69 -1.08
C MET A 135 5.87 -9.73 -2.01
N VAL A 136 6.62 -10.68 -1.45
CA VAL A 136 7.33 -11.70 -2.23
C VAL A 136 6.49 -12.97 -2.36
N GLY A 137 5.81 -13.40 -1.29
CA GLY A 137 5.13 -14.70 -1.26
C GLY A 137 6.18 -15.82 -1.21
N GLY A 138 6.23 -16.56 -0.10
CA GLY A 138 7.42 -17.33 0.25
C GLY A 138 7.23 -18.84 0.30
N GLY A 139 7.65 -19.56 -0.74
CA GLY A 139 7.99 -20.98 -0.65
C GLY A 139 6.84 -21.95 -0.93
N GLY A 140 7.18 -23.17 -1.36
CA GLY A 140 6.23 -24.18 -1.82
C GLY A 140 5.08 -24.40 -0.84
N GLY A 141 3.87 -24.03 -1.26
CA GLY A 141 2.64 -24.15 -0.46
C GLY A 141 1.87 -22.85 -0.22
N TRP A 142 2.44 -21.68 -0.53
CA TRP A 142 1.71 -20.41 -0.39
C TRP A 142 0.84 -20.13 -1.62
N GLU A 143 -0.48 -20.13 -1.42
CA GLU A 143 -1.46 -19.59 -2.36
C GLU A 143 -1.21 -18.08 -2.55
N THR A 144 -1.58 -17.54 -3.71
CA THR A 144 -1.10 -16.23 -4.18
C THR A 144 -1.41 -15.09 -3.20
N THR A 145 -0.49 -14.14 -3.02
CA THR A 145 -0.78 -12.91 -2.25
C THR A 145 -1.35 -11.81 -3.15
N PRO A 146 -2.06 -10.81 -2.59
CA PRO A 146 -2.56 -9.66 -3.36
C PRO A 146 -1.43 -8.89 -4.05
N ALA A 147 -0.27 -8.76 -3.39
CA ALA A 147 0.91 -8.14 -4.00
C ALA A 147 1.41 -8.92 -5.23
N GLN A 148 1.41 -10.25 -5.16
CA GLN A 148 1.75 -11.09 -6.30
C GLN A 148 0.78 -10.92 -7.47
N PHE A 149 -0.52 -10.76 -7.19
CA PHE A 149 -1.50 -10.42 -8.21
C PHE A 149 -1.19 -9.08 -8.89
N ILE A 150 -0.90 -8.03 -8.09
CA ILE A 150 -0.53 -6.70 -8.59
C ILE A 150 0.70 -6.75 -9.48
N ILE A 151 1.77 -7.42 -9.03
CA ILE A 151 3.03 -7.53 -9.77
C ILE A 151 2.80 -8.19 -11.14
N ARG A 152 2.05 -9.29 -11.18
CA ARG A 152 1.74 -9.99 -12.43
C ARG A 152 0.94 -9.11 -13.38
N LEU A 153 -0.11 -8.44 -12.88
CA LEU A 153 -0.95 -7.56 -13.69
C LEU A 153 -0.16 -6.37 -14.24
N ARG A 154 0.71 -5.77 -13.41
CA ARG A 154 1.61 -4.68 -13.82
C ARG A 154 2.56 -5.14 -14.93
N ASN A 155 3.23 -6.27 -14.74
CA ASN A 155 4.20 -6.79 -15.70
C ASN A 155 3.52 -7.13 -17.04
N PHE A 156 2.32 -7.69 -16.98
CA PHE A 156 1.49 -7.93 -18.17
C PHE A 156 1.14 -6.64 -18.90
N GLY A 157 0.67 -5.61 -18.17
CA GLY A 157 0.35 -4.30 -18.74
C GLY A 157 1.57 -3.61 -19.37
N MET A 158 2.75 -3.73 -18.78
CA MET A 158 4.01 -3.23 -19.34
C MET A 158 4.41 -3.98 -20.61
N ALA A 159 4.29 -5.30 -20.62
CA ALA A 159 4.60 -6.11 -21.81
C ALA A 159 3.72 -5.72 -23.00
N ILE A 160 2.42 -5.49 -22.76
CA ILE A 160 1.50 -5.03 -23.82
C ILE A 160 1.88 -3.63 -24.30
N GLN A 161 2.21 -2.70 -23.41
CA GLN A 161 2.61 -1.34 -23.83
C GLN A 161 3.87 -1.36 -24.68
N ASN A 162 4.88 -2.12 -24.28
CA ASN A 162 6.15 -2.18 -24.98
C ASN A 162 6.09 -2.97 -26.29
N ASN A 163 5.16 -3.94 -26.39
CA ASN A 163 5.02 -4.79 -27.58
C ASN A 163 3.88 -4.36 -28.51
N LYS A 164 3.11 -3.32 -28.16
CA LYS A 164 2.20 -2.68 -29.10
C LYS A 164 3.03 -1.89 -30.09
N ALA A 165 2.88 -2.21 -31.38
CA ALA A 165 3.42 -1.40 -32.46
C ALA A 165 2.83 0.02 -32.33
N THR A 166 3.62 0.94 -31.79
CA THR A 166 3.31 2.36 -31.79
C THR A 166 3.19 2.78 -33.25
N HIS A 167 2.10 3.45 -33.63
CA HIS A 167 2.02 4.07 -34.95
C HIS A 167 3.20 5.01 -35.10
N GLY A 168 4.19 4.62 -35.90
CA GLY A 168 5.30 5.48 -36.24
C GLY A 168 4.75 6.69 -36.98
N SER A 169 4.82 7.88 -36.38
CA SER A 169 4.57 9.11 -37.11
C SER A 169 5.83 9.44 -37.91
N VAL A 170 5.85 9.03 -39.18
CA VAL A 170 6.86 9.50 -40.13
C VAL A 170 6.49 10.93 -40.49
N ARG A 171 7.20 11.89 -39.89
CA ARG A 171 7.08 13.30 -40.27
C ARG A 171 8.18 13.59 -41.28
N TRP A 172 7.82 13.65 -42.55
CA TRP A 172 8.72 14.11 -43.59
C TRP A 172 8.92 15.61 -43.40
N ASP A 173 10.15 16.02 -43.11
CA ASP A 173 10.58 17.41 -43.25
C ASP A 173 10.81 17.69 -44.74
N LYS A 174 10.33 18.85 -45.20
CA LYS A 174 10.38 19.44 -46.57
C LYS A 174 9.26 19.06 -47.54
N SER A 175 8.23 19.92 -47.60
CA SER A 175 8.07 20.90 -48.70
C SER A 175 6.82 21.77 -48.48
N ARG A 176 7.01 23.06 -48.15
CA ARG A 176 6.03 24.09 -48.51
C ARG A 176 6.34 24.45 -49.95
N GLU A 177 5.55 23.95 -50.87
CA GLU A 177 5.32 24.64 -52.13
C GLU A 177 3.97 25.35 -51.99
N GLU A 178 4.04 26.68 -51.93
CA GLU A 178 2.89 27.56 -52.02
C GLU A 178 2.40 27.52 -53.47
N PHE A 179 1.25 26.89 -53.70
CA PHE A 179 0.50 27.08 -54.93
C PHE A 179 -0.45 28.26 -54.72
N PHE A 180 -0.15 29.37 -55.40
CA PHE A 180 -1.09 30.46 -55.68
C PHE A 180 -2.13 30.03 -56.72
#